data_AF-R4M4L7-F1
#
_entry.id   AF-R4M4L7-F1
#
_cell.length_a   1.000
_cell.length_b   1.000
_cell.length_c   1.000
_cell.angle_alpha   90.00
_cell.angle_beta   90.00
_cell.angle_gamma   90.00
#
_symmetry.space_group_name_H-M   'P 1'
#
loop_
_entity.id
_entity.type
_entity.pdbx_description
1 polymer ?
#
loop_
_entity_poly.entity_id
_entity_poly.type
_entity_poly.pdbx_seq_one_letter_code
_entity_poly.pdbx_strand_id
1 'polypeptide(L)'
;MAMTTWILDKSAHVRLVAGATPPAGIDLTDLAICDIGELEWLYSARSATDYDSQQTSLRAYQILRAPSDIFDRVRHLQRDLAHHRGMWHRTPLPDLFIAETALHHRAGVLAPRP
;
A
#
# COMPACT_ATOMS: atom_id res chain seq x y z
N MET A 1 -11.10 -17.88 -4.95
CA MET A 1 -12.05 -16.76 -4.83
C MET A 1 -11.35 -15.53 -5.38
N ALA A 2 -11.99 -14.76 -6.26
CA ALA A 2 -11.37 -13.57 -6.83
C ALA A 2 -11.10 -12.53 -5.73
N MET A 3 -9.93 -11.88 -5.76
CA MET A 3 -9.63 -10.76 -4.87
C MET A 3 -10.48 -9.57 -5.30
N THR A 4 -11.34 -9.07 -4.41
CA THR A 4 -12.28 -7.99 -4.71
C THR A 4 -11.75 -6.61 -4.32
N THR A 5 -10.57 -6.53 -3.72
CA THR A 5 -10.01 -5.25 -3.24
C THR A 5 -8.50 -5.25 -3.43
N TRP A 6 -7.98 -4.10 -3.83
CA TRP A 6 -6.56 -3.89 -4.12
C TRP A 6 -6.05 -2.67 -3.35
N ILE A 7 -5.00 -2.85 -2.55
CA ILE A 7 -4.29 -1.73 -1.94
C ILE A 7 -3.48 -1.03 -3.04
N LEU A 8 -3.85 0.21 -3.32
CA LEU A 8 -3.15 1.09 -4.23
C LEU A 8 -1.91 1.65 -3.55
N ASP A 9 -0.74 1.20 -3.99
CA ASP A 9 0.51 1.86 -3.60
C ASP A 9 0.59 3.25 -4.25
N LYS A 10 1.19 4.21 -3.54
CA LYS A 10 1.35 5.59 -3.99
C LYS A 10 2.05 5.67 -5.34
N SER A 11 3.10 4.88 -5.53
CA SER A 11 3.86 4.93 -6.78
C SER A 11 3.04 4.38 -7.96
N ALA A 12 2.10 3.46 -7.71
CA ALA A 12 1.11 3.05 -8.71
C ALA A 12 0.08 4.15 -8.99
N HIS A 13 -0.41 4.86 -7.97
CA HIS A 13 -1.31 5.99 -8.16
C HIS A 13 -0.72 7.06 -9.09
N VAL A 14 0.53 7.46 -8.85
CA VAL A 14 1.25 8.44 -9.69
C VAL A 14 1.22 8.03 -11.16
N ARG A 15 1.35 6.72 -11.45
CA ARG A 15 1.29 6.20 -12.82
C ARG A 15 -0.12 6.21 -13.40
N LEU A 16 -1.14 5.85 -12.62
CA LEU A 16 -2.53 5.88 -13.07
C LEU A 16 -2.95 7.32 -13.42
N VAL A 17 -2.59 8.30 -12.59
CA VAL A 17 -2.83 9.73 -12.88
C VAL A 17 -2.07 10.20 -14.12
N ALA A 18 -0.88 9.63 -14.37
CA ALA A 18 -0.12 9.88 -15.60
C ALA A 18 -0.69 9.15 -16.84
N GLY A 19 -1.84 8.47 -16.73
CA GLY A 19 -2.54 7.83 -17.85
C GLY A 19 -2.21 6.35 -18.05
N ALA A 20 -1.52 5.69 -17.12
CA ALA A 20 -1.32 4.25 -17.19
C ALA A 20 -2.66 3.51 -17.03
N THR A 21 -2.88 2.48 -17.84
CA THR A 21 -4.04 1.59 -17.70
C THR A 21 -3.82 0.64 -16.52
N PRO A 22 -4.83 0.42 -15.65
CA PRO A 22 -4.74 -0.62 -14.63
C PRO A 22 -4.54 -2.01 -15.26
N PRO A 23 -3.89 -2.96 -14.57
CA PRO A 23 -3.80 -4.34 -15.03
C PRO A 23 -5.18 -4.94 -15.35
N ALA A 24 -5.23 -5.82 -16.34
CA ALA A 24 -6.47 -6.49 -16.73
C ALA A 24 -7.10 -7.23 -15.53
N GLY A 25 -8.40 -7.01 -15.31
CA GLY A 25 -9.16 -7.62 -14.20
C GLY A 25 -9.14 -6.83 -12.89
N ILE A 26 -8.57 -5.62 -12.86
CA ILE A 26 -8.67 -4.69 -11.73
C ILE A 26 -9.61 -3.55 -12.11
N ASP A 27 -10.72 -3.40 -11.38
CA ASP A 27 -11.56 -2.22 -11.47
C ASP A 27 -11.01 -1.10 -10.57
N LEU A 28 -11.08 0.15 -11.02
CA LEU A 28 -10.69 1.31 -10.22
C LEU A 28 -11.59 1.47 -8.98
N THR A 29 -12.83 0.96 -9.02
CA THR A 29 -13.72 0.96 -7.86
C THR A 29 -13.28 0.02 -6.75
N ASP A 30 -12.42 -0.95 -7.06
CA ASP A 30 -11.90 -1.94 -6.10
C ASP A 30 -10.62 -1.46 -5.41
N LEU A 31 -10.18 -0.22 -5.69
CA LEU A 31 -8.98 0.36 -5.10
C LEU A 31 -9.24 0.89 -3.70
N ALA A 32 -8.37 0.52 -2.78
CA ALA A 32 -8.31 0.99 -1.41
C ALA A 32 -6.89 1.49 -1.08
N ILE A 33 -6.74 2.24 0.00
CA ILE A 33 -5.43 2.51 0.62
C ILE A 33 -5.36 1.81 1.98
N CYS A 34 -4.22 1.84 2.65
CA CYS A 34 -4.09 1.38 4.03
C CYS A 34 -3.47 2.47 4.91
N ASP A 35 -3.49 2.28 6.23
CA ASP A 35 -3.01 3.28 7.19
C ASP A 35 -1.58 3.75 6.91
N ILE A 36 -0.66 2.82 6.62
CA ILE A 36 0.73 3.17 6.32
C ILE A 36 0.86 3.87 4.95
N GLY A 37 0.08 3.45 3.96
CA GLY A 37 0.08 4.06 2.63
C GLY A 37 -0.46 5.49 2.65
N GLU A 38 -1.46 5.78 3.49
CA GLU A 38 -1.92 7.14 3.77
C GLU A 38 -0.77 7.98 4.35
N LEU A 39 -0.05 7.47 5.36
CA LEU A 39 1.07 8.19 5.96
C LEU A 39 2.20 8.46 4.96
N GLU A 40 2.57 7.50 4.11
CA GLU A 40 3.58 7.70 3.06
C GLU A 40 3.18 8.73 2.01
N TRP A 41 1.88 8.81 1.73
CA TRP A 41 1.35 9.83 0.86
C TRP A 41 1.53 11.21 1.45
N LEU A 42 1.00 11.40 2.65
CA LEU A 42 1.01 12.65 3.39
C LEU A 42 2.44 13.11 3.73
N TYR A 43 3.37 12.17 3.93
CA TYR A 43 4.79 12.46 4.12
C TYR A 43 5.43 13.21 2.94
N SER A 44 4.90 13.07 1.73
CA SER A 44 5.42 13.81 0.56
C SER A 44 4.85 15.19 0.35
N ALA A 45 3.92 15.63 1.19
CA ALA A 45 3.40 16.97 1.13
C ALA A 45 4.53 17.99 1.28
N ARG A 46 4.52 19.02 0.43
CA ARG A 46 5.57 20.05 0.38
C ARG A 46 5.26 21.26 1.27
N SER A 47 4.06 21.29 1.87
CA SER A 47 3.59 22.31 2.80
C SER A 47 2.41 21.77 3.60
N ALA A 48 2.01 22.49 4.67
CA ALA A 48 0.79 22.16 5.41
C ALA A 48 -0.48 22.24 4.53
N THR A 49 -0.59 23.24 3.66
CA THR A 49 -1.74 23.35 2.74
C THR A 49 -1.79 22.17 1.75
N ASP A 50 -0.63 21.74 1.25
CA ASP A 50 -0.53 20.56 0.39
C ASP A 50 -0.91 19.28 1.16
N TYR A 51 -0.49 19.15 2.41
CA TYR A 51 -0.88 18.04 3.29
C TYR A 51 -2.40 17.94 3.43
N ASP A 52 -3.07 19.05 3.77
CA ASP A 52 -4.52 19.06 3.95
C ASP A 52 -5.28 18.77 2.64
N SER A 53 -4.74 19.27 1.52
CA SER A 53 -5.29 19.02 0.19
C SER A 53 -5.16 17.54 -0.21
N GLN A 54 -4.01 16.93 0.06
CA GLN A 54 -3.77 15.50 -0.17
C GLN A 54 -4.65 14.64 0.73
N GLN A 55 -4.73 14.95 2.03
CA GLN A 55 -5.59 14.24 2.97
C GLN A 55 -7.06 14.27 2.52
N THR A 56 -7.54 15.43 2.04
CA THR A 56 -8.90 15.55 1.51
C THR A 56 -9.11 14.65 0.29
N SER A 57 -8.13 14.58 -0.60
CA SER A 57 -8.19 13.74 -1.81
C SER A 57 -8.21 12.25 -1.47
N LEU A 58 -7.48 11.83 -0.43
CA LEU A 58 -7.41 10.42 0.00
C LEU A 58 -8.74 9.90 0.55
N ARG A 59 -9.66 10.77 0.97
CA ARG A 59 -11.02 10.38 1.42
C ARG A 59 -11.84 9.70 0.31
N ALA A 60 -11.41 9.79 -0.95
CA ALA A 60 -12.02 9.07 -2.06
C ALA A 60 -11.81 7.54 -1.99
N TYR A 61 -10.83 7.06 -1.21
CA TYR A 61 -10.52 5.64 -1.09
C TYR A 61 -11.02 5.08 0.25
N GLN A 62 -11.43 3.81 0.23
CA GLN A 62 -11.57 3.04 1.46
C GLN A 62 -10.19 2.87 2.11
N ILE A 63 -10.10 3.05 3.43
CA ILE A 63 -8.89 2.76 4.21
C ILE A 63 -9.00 1.36 4.82
N LEU A 64 -8.12 0.45 4.39
CA LEU A 64 -7.94 -0.86 5.02
C LEU A 64 -7.07 -0.70 6.26
N ARG A 65 -7.66 -0.96 7.42
CA ARG A 65 -6.99 -0.84 8.71
C ARG A 65 -5.98 -1.95 8.91
N ALA A 66 -4.78 -1.61 9.36
CA ALA A 66 -3.81 -2.59 9.82
C ALA A 66 -4.38 -3.37 11.02
N PRO A 67 -4.13 -4.69 11.12
CA PRO A 67 -4.55 -5.46 12.28
C PRO A 67 -3.78 -5.01 13.54
N SER A 68 -4.37 -5.23 14.72
CA SER A 68 -3.77 -4.79 15.99
C SER A 68 -2.40 -5.41 16.29
N ASP A 69 -2.10 -6.57 15.72
CA ASP A 69 -0.85 -7.32 15.84
C ASP A 69 0.16 -7.03 14.70
N ILE A 70 -0.07 -5.98 13.90
CA ILE A 70 0.70 -5.68 12.68
C ILE A 70 2.22 -5.63 12.90
N PHE A 71 2.69 -5.08 14.02
CA PHE A 71 4.13 -5.01 14.29
C PHE A 71 4.75 -6.39 14.51
N ASP A 72 4.04 -7.32 15.13
CA ASP A 72 4.53 -8.69 15.31
C ASP A 72 4.58 -9.43 13.98
N ARG A 73 3.56 -9.24 13.14
CA ARG A 73 3.54 -9.75 11.76
C ARG A 73 4.69 -9.23 10.93
N VAL A 74 4.91 -7.91 10.92
CA VAL A 74 6.00 -7.28 10.18
C VAL A 74 7.38 -7.73 10.68
N ARG A 75 7.57 -7.91 11.99
CA ARG A 75 8.82 -8.47 12.55
C ARG A 75 9.06 -9.89 12.06
N HIS A 76 8.03 -10.74 12.04
CA HIS A 76 8.13 -12.09 11.50
C HIS A 76 8.46 -12.08 10.00
N LEU A 77 7.75 -11.29 9.21
CA LEU A 77 8.03 -11.13 7.78
C LEU A 77 9.46 -10.64 7.52
N GLN A 78 9.91 -9.59 8.23
CA GLN A 78 11.26 -9.06 8.09
C GLN A 78 12.32 -10.12 8.44
N ARG A 79 12.09 -10.90 9.50
CA ARG A 79 12.97 -12.02 9.88
C ARG A 79 13.03 -13.06 8.78
N ASP A 80 11.89 -13.47 8.22
CA ASP A 80 11.83 -14.44 7.13
C ASP A 80 12.58 -13.92 5.90
N LEU A 81 12.43 -12.64 5.55
CA LEU A 81 13.17 -11.99 4.45
C LEU A 81 14.68 -11.89 4.72
N ALA A 82 15.10 -11.80 5.99
CA ALA A 82 16.52 -11.82 6.38
C ALA A 82 17.16 -13.20 6.18
N HIS A 83 16.38 -14.26 6.35
CA HIS A 83 16.83 -15.64 6.15
C HIS A 83 16.55 -16.16 4.72
N HIS A 84 15.84 -15.39 3.89
CA HIS A 84 15.66 -15.69 2.49
C HIS A 84 16.97 -15.56 1.70
N ARG A 85 17.20 -16.44 0.71
CA ARG A 85 18.46 -16.49 -0.08
C ARG A 85 18.81 -15.18 -0.80
N GLY A 86 17.82 -14.32 -1.04
CA GLY A 86 18.00 -12.99 -1.63
C GLY A 86 18.34 -11.86 -0.65
N MET A 87 18.39 -12.14 0.67
CA MET A 87 18.60 -11.13 1.73
C MET A 87 17.66 -9.92 1.61
N TRP A 88 16.36 -10.16 1.41
CA TRP A 88 15.35 -9.12 1.21
C TRP A 88 14.96 -8.35 2.48
N HIS A 89 15.66 -8.56 3.61
CA HIS A 89 15.44 -7.78 4.85
C HIS A 89 15.55 -6.24 4.70
N ARG A 90 16.13 -5.76 3.60
CA ARG A 90 16.25 -4.33 3.28
C ARG A 90 15.05 -3.78 2.49
N THR A 91 14.02 -4.59 2.26
CA THR A 91 12.73 -4.09 1.79
C THR A 91 12.27 -2.95 2.73
N PRO A 92 11.85 -1.80 2.18
CA PRO A 92 11.35 -0.69 2.97
C PRO A 92 10.31 -1.15 4.00
N LEU A 93 10.40 -0.64 5.23
CA LEU A 93 9.43 -1.01 6.27
C LEU A 93 7.98 -0.78 5.83
N PRO A 94 7.61 0.36 5.20
CA PRO A 94 6.23 0.57 4.76
C PRO A 94 5.69 -0.54 3.85
N ASP A 95 6.50 -1.04 2.91
CA ASP A 95 6.12 -2.15 2.03
C ASP A 95 5.76 -3.42 2.82
N LEU A 96 6.45 -3.68 3.93
CA LEU A 96 6.14 -4.81 4.82
C LEU A 96 4.79 -4.62 5.52
N PHE A 97 4.48 -3.39 5.97
CA PHE A 97 3.18 -3.06 6.55
C PHE A 97 2.06 -3.15 5.52
N ILE A 98 2.29 -2.69 4.28
CA ILE A 98 1.35 -2.82 3.17
C ILE A 98 1.07 -4.30 2.90
N ALA A 99 2.12 -5.12 2.78
CA ALA A 99 1.99 -6.55 2.51
C ALA A 99 1.19 -7.28 3.60
N GLU A 100 1.52 -7.08 4.88
CA GLU A 100 0.80 -7.72 5.99
C GLU A 100 -0.65 -7.21 6.12
N THR A 101 -0.90 -5.94 5.83
CA THR A 101 -2.28 -5.40 5.78
C THR A 101 -3.07 -6.02 4.63
N ALA A 102 -2.46 -6.16 3.45
CA ALA A 102 -3.08 -6.81 2.30
C ALA A 102 -3.43 -8.28 2.62
N LEU A 103 -2.49 -9.02 3.22
CA LEU A 103 -2.71 -10.40 3.65
C LEU A 103 -3.85 -10.52 4.67
N HIS A 104 -3.92 -9.63 5.66
CA HIS A 104 -4.99 -9.62 6.66
C HIS A 104 -6.38 -9.46 6.02
N HIS A 105 -6.50 -8.56 5.03
CA HIS A 105 -7.77 -8.28 4.34
C HIS A 105 -8.05 -9.20 3.15
N ARG A 106 -7.14 -10.13 2.82
CA ARG A 106 -7.16 -10.89 1.56
C ARG A 106 -7.29 -9.97 0.34
N ALA A 107 -6.57 -8.85 0.38
CA ALA A 107 -6.50 -7.84 -0.67
C ALA A 107 -5.21 -8.01 -1.49
N GLY A 108 -5.27 -7.66 -2.77
CA GLY A 108 -4.07 -7.57 -3.61
C GLY A 108 -3.30 -6.28 -3.32
N VAL A 109 -2.06 -6.18 -3.82
CA VAL A 109 -1.31 -4.91 -3.81
C VAL A 109 -1.08 -4.50 -5.26
N LEU A 110 -1.57 -3.32 -5.63
CA LEU A 110 -1.27 -2.68 -6.89
C LEU A 110 -0.04 -1.79 -6.70
N ALA A 111 1.13 -2.37 -6.97
CA ALA A 111 2.42 -1.68 -7.01
C ALA A 111 2.89 -1.57 -8.48
N PRO A 112 3.78 -0.62 -8.82
CA PRO A 112 4.48 -0.70 -10.09
C PRO A 112 5.21 -2.04 -10.15
N ARG A 113 4.93 -2.83 -11.19
CA ARG A 113 5.71 -4.02 -11.48
C ARG A 113 7.22 -3.69 -11.41
N PRO A 114 8.06 -4.54 -10.80
CA PRO A 114 9.48 -4.55 -11.15
C PRO A 114 9.67 -4.87 -12.64
#